data_AF-A0A7S1QPA0-F1
#
_entry.id   AF-A0A7S1QPA0-F1
#
_cell.length_a   1.000
_cell.length_b   1.000
_cell.length_c   1.000
_cell.angle_alpha   90.00
_cell.angle_beta   90.00
_cell.angle_gamma   90.00
#
_symmetry.space_group_name_H-M   'P 1'
#
loop_
_entity.id
_entity.type
_entity.pdbx_description
1 polymer ?
#
loop_
_entity_poly.entity_id
_entity_poly.type
_entity_poly.pdbx_seq_one_letter_code
_entity_poly.pdbx_strand_id
1 'polypeptide(L)'
;GQGPHPVPPPPSAAHWPGQQNWCWNWVKHKGCKEVVAKMNWRDAQKRTAGFHMAPPATVAPMVPVQNPALCEGYDLGATLMASPAEMQAAQQWLQANVALYVLNLPRDVERKQFMSSRLAELGLQPEFVPGVDMTVPGTYGRLKQQGVIPMEFDAQKAQQAMNGVGGMIGCASAHLSTMQRIASAGRREPLAVVLEDDVRLEDDFALKLQRLVTGEAPCDWQGISLKSACPFGVCVTPHLTRVQPDVNEPADRCRHGVNYGFYGMLYRVESLEAVRQTVSRRVWDASAPHCLDVDVALASVSDEVAYYGVPYWQAPGFLQMGGHGSSRNVIDKAQVDLTEPSSAGLGAGTVAAGSPAAAGSAAPA
;
A
#
# COMPACT_ATOMS: atom_id res chain seq x y z
N GLY A 1 -9.62 9.35 29.43
CA GLY A 1 -8.30 9.58 30.06
C GLY A 1 -8.50 10.45 31.27
N GLN A 2 -7.82 10.16 32.38
CA GLN A 2 -7.92 10.92 33.65
C GLN A 2 -7.04 12.19 33.63
N GLY A 3 -7.20 13.03 32.61
CA GLY A 3 -6.60 14.37 32.59
C GLY A 3 -7.53 15.39 33.28
N PRO A 4 -7.02 16.54 33.74
CA PRO A 4 -7.83 17.59 34.36
C PRO A 4 -8.87 18.20 33.41
N HIS A 5 -8.72 18.00 32.10
CA HIS A 5 -9.64 18.47 31.08
C HIS A 5 -9.96 17.35 30.07
N PRO A 6 -11.22 17.24 29.61
CA PRO A 6 -11.57 16.37 28.49
C PRO A 6 -10.86 16.85 27.22
N VAL A 7 -10.19 15.94 26.53
CA VAL A 7 -9.59 16.21 25.21
C VAL A 7 -10.72 16.23 24.17
N PRO A 8 -10.88 17.30 23.38
CA PRO A 8 -11.92 17.33 22.35
C PRO A 8 -11.66 16.26 21.28
N PRO A 9 -12.70 15.75 20.59
CA PRO A 9 -12.49 14.84 19.48
C PRO A 9 -11.74 15.54 18.33
N PRO A 10 -10.88 14.84 17.58
CA PRO A 10 -10.26 15.36 16.37
C PRO A 10 -11.29 15.67 15.26
N PRO A 11 -11.00 16.61 14.34
CA PRO A 11 -11.98 17.19 13.41
C PRO A 11 -12.66 16.21 12.43
N SER A 12 -12.18 14.96 12.36
CA SER A 12 -12.64 13.93 11.41
C SER A 12 -12.86 12.57 12.02
N ALA A 13 -12.77 12.44 13.34
CA ALA A 13 -12.91 11.13 13.96
C ALA A 13 -14.38 10.81 14.19
N ALA A 14 -14.85 9.72 13.57
CA ALA A 14 -16.12 9.15 13.96
C ALA A 14 -16.07 8.74 15.44
N HIS A 15 -17.21 8.86 16.12
CA HIS A 15 -17.36 8.55 17.53
C HIS A 15 -18.02 7.17 17.67
N TRP A 16 -17.32 6.20 18.25
CA TRP A 16 -17.90 4.90 18.60
C TRP A 16 -17.86 4.70 20.13
N PRO A 17 -18.94 4.17 20.73
CA PRO A 17 -18.99 3.96 22.18
C PRO A 17 -17.86 3.05 22.68
N GLY A 18 -17.10 3.54 23.67
CA GLY A 18 -16.39 2.70 24.65
C GLY A 18 -14.98 2.20 24.31
N GLN A 19 -14.37 2.52 23.16
CA GLN A 19 -13.06 1.93 22.80
C GLN A 19 -12.04 2.86 22.15
N GLN A 20 -12.38 4.13 21.95
CA GLN A 20 -11.50 5.06 21.22
C GLN A 20 -10.56 5.83 22.15
N ASN A 21 -9.26 5.67 21.94
CA ASN A 21 -8.25 6.51 22.56
C ASN A 21 -8.11 7.82 21.77
N TRP A 22 -8.77 8.88 22.26
CA TRP A 22 -8.72 10.20 21.66
C TRP A 22 -7.32 10.80 21.60
N CYS A 23 -6.50 10.54 22.61
CA CYS A 23 -5.13 11.03 22.64
C CYS A 23 -4.31 10.37 21.50
N TRP A 24 -4.51 9.07 21.25
CA TRP A 24 -3.88 8.37 20.12
C TRP A 24 -4.35 8.92 18.78
N ASN A 25 -5.65 9.17 18.62
CA ASN A 25 -6.15 9.80 17.39
C ASN A 25 -5.52 11.16 17.11
N TRP A 26 -5.29 11.96 18.15
CA TRP A 26 -4.59 13.23 17.99
C TRP A 26 -3.12 13.04 17.61
N VAL A 27 -2.42 12.05 18.19
CA VAL A 27 -1.05 11.72 17.78
C VAL A 27 -1.00 11.29 16.31
N LYS A 28 -1.94 10.45 15.84
CA LYS A 28 -2.07 10.12 14.41
C LYS A 28 -2.27 11.37 13.56
N HIS A 29 -3.21 12.23 13.96
CA HIS A 29 -3.61 13.38 13.15
C HIS A 29 -2.54 14.48 13.13
N LYS A 30 -2.18 15.04 14.28
CA LYS A 30 -1.21 16.14 14.43
C LYS A 30 0.23 15.71 14.22
N GLY A 31 0.55 14.49 14.64
CA GLY A 31 1.91 13.99 14.70
C GLY A 31 2.33 13.18 13.48
N CYS A 32 1.39 12.58 12.76
CA CYS A 32 1.70 11.86 11.52
C CYS A 32 1.05 12.47 10.27
N LYS A 33 -0.28 12.60 10.21
CA LYS A 33 -1.00 13.01 8.99
C LYS A 33 -0.67 14.44 8.56
N GLU A 34 -0.74 15.41 9.48
CA GLU A 34 -0.45 16.83 9.17
C GLU A 34 1.01 17.10 8.76
N VAL A 35 1.93 16.25 9.21
CA VAL A 35 3.36 16.36 8.86
C VAL A 35 3.78 15.43 7.74
N VAL A 36 2.79 14.78 7.10
CA VAL A 36 3.01 13.85 5.98
C VAL A 36 3.99 12.74 6.36
N ALA A 37 3.80 12.17 7.55
CA ALA A 37 4.57 11.08 8.14
C ALA A 37 6.08 11.30 8.27
N LYS A 38 6.54 12.56 8.29
CA LYS A 38 7.96 12.91 8.48
C LYS A 38 8.48 12.82 9.92
N MET A 39 7.66 12.37 10.86
CA MET A 39 8.02 12.24 12.28
C MET A 39 7.80 10.82 12.75
N ASN A 40 8.73 10.29 13.55
CA ASN A 40 8.50 9.06 14.32
C ASN A 40 7.44 9.29 15.42
N TRP A 41 6.98 8.22 16.05
CA TRP A 41 5.86 8.32 16.99
C TRP A 41 6.20 9.05 18.28
N ARG A 42 7.45 8.96 18.73
CA ARG A 42 7.93 9.71 19.90
C ARG A 42 7.83 11.22 19.67
N ASP A 43 8.32 11.70 18.52
CA ASP A 43 8.27 13.12 18.18
C ASP A 43 6.85 13.59 17.83
N ALA A 44 6.06 12.73 17.19
CA ALA A 44 4.63 12.94 16.96
C ALA A 44 3.85 13.15 18.27
N GLN A 45 4.10 12.33 19.29
CA GLN A 45 3.50 12.49 20.61
C GLN A 45 4.00 13.78 21.31
N LYS A 46 5.31 14.07 21.25
CA LYS A 46 5.88 15.31 21.79
C LYS A 46 5.23 16.56 21.19
N ARG A 47 5.08 16.59 19.86
CA ARG A 47 4.39 17.67 19.12
C ARG A 47 2.95 17.81 19.60
N THR A 48 2.22 16.70 19.68
CA THR A 48 0.80 16.68 20.05
C THR A 48 0.58 17.09 21.51
N ALA A 49 1.52 16.73 22.40
CA ALA A 49 1.51 17.18 23.80
C ALA A 49 1.72 18.69 23.93
N GLY A 50 2.53 19.30 23.06
CA GLY A 50 2.66 20.76 22.98
C GLY A 50 1.36 21.50 22.65
N PHE A 51 0.37 20.81 22.08
CA PHE A 51 -0.98 21.34 21.81
C PHE A 51 -2.01 20.94 22.88
N HIS A 52 -1.59 20.30 23.99
CA HIS A 52 -2.48 19.74 25.01
C HIS A 52 -3.52 18.73 24.47
N MET A 53 -3.23 18.09 23.34
CA MET A 53 -4.10 17.10 22.69
C MET A 53 -3.72 15.65 23.02
N ALA A 54 -2.55 15.45 23.63
CA ALA A 54 -2.06 14.18 24.16
C ALA A 54 -1.20 14.45 25.40
N PRO A 55 -1.07 13.50 26.33
CA PRO A 55 -0.08 13.61 27.40
C PRO A 55 1.35 13.51 26.84
N PRO A 56 2.36 14.10 27.50
CA PRO A 56 3.76 13.83 27.22
C PRO A 56 4.08 12.33 27.34
N ALA A 57 5.05 11.84 26.55
CA ALA A 57 5.46 10.44 26.57
C ALA A 57 6.00 9.98 27.94
N THR A 58 6.52 10.90 28.76
CA THR A 58 6.96 10.63 30.14
C THR A 58 5.81 10.39 31.12
N VAL A 59 4.58 10.80 30.76
CA VAL A 59 3.38 10.64 31.61
C VAL A 59 2.57 9.43 31.16
N ALA A 60 2.31 9.31 29.87
CA ALA A 60 1.60 8.16 29.30
C ALA A 60 2.14 7.89 27.88
N PRO A 61 3.16 7.04 27.72
CA PRO A 61 3.76 6.76 26.43
C PRO A 61 2.74 6.08 25.51
N MET A 62 2.66 6.56 24.27
CA MET A 62 1.92 5.88 23.20
C MET A 62 2.93 5.11 22.36
N VAL A 63 2.79 3.79 22.33
CA VAL A 63 3.76 2.87 21.68
C VAL A 63 3.05 2.14 20.53
N PRO A 64 2.72 2.84 19.43
CA PRO A 64 2.06 2.22 18.27
C PRO A 64 2.97 1.27 17.50
N VAL A 65 4.29 1.38 17.69
CA VAL A 65 5.28 0.43 17.19
C VAL A 65 6.08 -0.12 18.35
N GLN A 66 6.11 -1.45 18.50
CA GLN A 66 6.95 -2.13 19.48
C GLN A 66 8.41 -2.11 19.04
N ASN A 67 9.35 -2.10 20.00
CA ASN A 67 10.79 -1.98 19.76
C ASN A 67 11.19 -0.73 18.93
N PRO A 68 10.69 0.48 19.25
CA PRO A 68 10.88 1.65 18.40
C PRO A 68 12.36 2.01 18.17
N ALA A 69 13.24 1.70 19.13
CA ALA A 69 14.68 1.93 18.99
C ALA A 69 15.32 1.20 17.80
N LEU A 70 14.66 0.15 17.27
CA LEU A 70 15.18 -0.61 16.15
C LEU A 70 14.92 0.11 14.81
N CYS A 71 13.71 0.65 14.58
CA CYS A 71 13.31 1.15 13.26
C CYS A 71 12.80 2.61 13.22
N GLU A 72 12.77 3.32 14.36
CA GLU A 72 12.36 4.75 14.41
C GLU A 72 13.50 5.76 14.19
N GLY A 73 14.70 5.28 13.85
CA GLY A 73 15.84 6.14 13.50
C GLY A 73 15.63 6.85 12.17
N TYR A 74 15.74 8.18 12.14
CA TYR A 74 15.60 8.97 10.91
C TYR A 74 16.75 8.68 9.91
N ASP A 75 17.94 8.44 10.44
CA ASP A 75 19.19 8.18 9.73
C ASP A 75 19.26 6.79 9.09
N LEU A 76 18.34 5.88 9.45
CA LEU A 76 18.23 4.56 8.80
C LEU A 76 17.92 4.70 7.30
N GLY A 77 17.24 5.77 6.89
CA GLY A 77 16.96 6.00 5.47
C GLY A 77 18.12 6.63 4.67
N ALA A 78 19.26 6.93 5.31
CA ALA A 78 20.34 7.70 4.72
C ALA A 78 20.86 7.08 3.42
N THR A 79 21.43 7.91 2.55
CA THR A 79 22.11 7.44 1.34
C THR A 79 23.31 6.57 1.72
N LEU A 80 23.37 5.38 1.16
CA LEU A 80 24.45 4.44 1.35
C LEU A 80 25.66 4.83 0.50
N MET A 81 26.79 4.99 1.15
CA MET A 81 28.08 5.15 0.47
C MET A 81 28.63 3.76 0.13
N ALA A 82 28.72 3.46 -1.16
CA ALA A 82 29.21 2.18 -1.66
C ALA A 82 30.22 2.40 -2.80
N SER A 83 31.08 1.40 -3.01
CA SER A 83 32.00 1.44 -4.15
C SER A 83 31.22 1.33 -5.47
N PRO A 84 31.75 1.86 -6.60
CA PRO A 84 31.12 1.68 -7.90
C PRO A 84 30.87 0.20 -8.28
N ALA A 85 31.77 -0.70 -7.87
CA ALA A 85 31.64 -2.14 -8.10
C ALA A 85 30.47 -2.75 -7.33
N GLU A 86 30.26 -2.33 -6.08
CA GLU A 86 29.14 -2.78 -5.25
C GLU A 86 27.80 -2.27 -5.81
N MET A 87 27.75 -0.99 -6.21
CA MET A 87 26.57 -0.41 -6.87
C MET A 87 26.22 -1.16 -8.16
N GLN A 88 27.23 -1.50 -8.97
CA GLN A 88 27.04 -2.29 -10.19
C GLN A 88 26.56 -3.71 -9.88
N ALA A 89 27.10 -4.36 -8.85
CA ALA A 89 26.65 -5.70 -8.43
C ALA A 89 25.19 -5.69 -7.94
N ALA A 90 24.79 -4.66 -7.18
CA ALA A 90 23.41 -4.49 -6.75
C ALA A 90 22.46 -4.26 -7.93
N GLN A 91 22.88 -3.45 -8.92
CA GLN A 91 22.13 -3.24 -10.16
C GLN A 91 21.90 -4.55 -10.92
N GLN A 92 22.95 -5.36 -11.09
CA GLN A 92 22.88 -6.67 -11.75
C GLN A 92 21.97 -7.63 -10.97
N TRP A 93 22.07 -7.63 -9.64
CA TRP A 93 21.18 -8.42 -8.80
C TRP A 93 19.72 -8.02 -9.00
N LEU A 94 19.40 -6.72 -9.00
CA LEU A 94 18.04 -6.25 -9.19
C LEU A 94 17.49 -6.69 -10.54
N GLN A 95 18.25 -6.48 -11.62
CA GLN A 95 17.84 -6.87 -12.98
C GLN A 95 17.60 -8.38 -13.12
N ALA A 96 18.36 -9.21 -12.38
CA ALA A 96 18.21 -10.66 -12.44
C ALA A 96 17.07 -11.20 -11.55
N ASN A 97 16.70 -10.48 -10.49
CA ASN A 97 15.82 -11.01 -9.44
C ASN A 97 14.48 -10.28 -9.29
N VAL A 98 14.34 -9.09 -9.88
CA VAL A 98 13.20 -8.19 -9.63
C VAL A 98 12.58 -7.74 -10.94
N ALA A 99 11.30 -8.09 -11.14
CA ALA A 99 10.48 -7.48 -12.19
C ALA A 99 9.94 -6.13 -11.71
N LEU A 100 10.14 -5.08 -12.50
CA LEU A 100 9.73 -3.71 -12.15
C LEU A 100 8.50 -3.26 -12.94
N TYR A 101 7.49 -2.77 -12.23
CA TYR A 101 6.24 -2.28 -12.79
C TYR A 101 5.96 -0.85 -12.34
N VAL A 102 5.39 -0.04 -13.23
CA VAL A 102 4.91 1.31 -12.90
C VAL A 102 3.44 1.43 -13.29
N LEU A 103 2.59 1.70 -12.31
CA LEU A 103 1.19 2.04 -12.51
C LEU A 103 1.08 3.49 -12.97
N ASN A 104 0.46 3.72 -14.12
CA ASN A 104 0.26 5.07 -14.66
C ASN A 104 -1.08 5.14 -15.40
N LEU A 105 -1.86 6.19 -15.16
CA LEU A 105 -3.04 6.44 -15.97
C LEU A 105 -2.61 6.81 -17.40
N PRO A 106 -3.21 6.26 -18.46
CA PRO A 106 -2.81 6.58 -19.83
C PRO A 106 -2.80 8.07 -20.19
N ARG A 107 -3.64 8.88 -19.52
CA ARG A 107 -3.72 10.34 -19.71
C ARG A 107 -2.61 11.12 -18.99
N ASP A 108 -1.94 10.52 -18.00
CA ASP A 108 -0.94 11.17 -17.16
C ASP A 108 0.46 11.10 -17.81
N VAL A 109 0.57 11.69 -19.01
CA VAL A 109 1.77 11.61 -19.87
C VAL A 109 3.01 12.25 -19.21
N GLU A 110 2.83 13.37 -18.50
CA GLU A 110 3.93 14.05 -17.80
C GLU A 110 4.49 13.19 -16.65
N ARG A 111 3.62 12.55 -15.86
CA ARG A 111 4.03 11.65 -14.77
C ARG A 111 4.76 10.42 -15.32
N LYS A 112 4.27 9.87 -16.44
CA LYS A 112 4.97 8.80 -17.17
C LYS A 112 6.36 9.22 -17.63
N GLN A 113 6.50 10.42 -18.19
CA GLN A 113 7.80 10.95 -18.63
C GLN A 113 8.75 11.16 -17.45
N PHE A 114 8.24 11.74 -16.35
CA PHE A 114 8.99 11.91 -15.09
C PHE A 114 9.55 10.57 -14.59
N MET A 115 8.71 9.54 -14.49
CA MET A 115 9.13 8.19 -14.09
C MET A 115 10.11 7.56 -15.07
N SER A 116 9.86 7.69 -16.37
CA SER A 116 10.71 7.11 -17.41
C SER A 116 12.11 7.71 -17.37
N SER A 117 12.22 9.03 -17.23
CA SER A 117 13.50 9.72 -17.08
C SER A 117 14.25 9.23 -15.84
N ARG A 118 13.57 9.18 -14.69
CA ARG A 118 14.22 8.76 -13.44
C ARG A 118 14.68 7.30 -13.48
N LEU A 119 13.88 6.41 -14.04
CA LEU A 119 14.25 5.00 -14.16
C LEU A 119 15.38 4.78 -15.18
N ALA A 120 15.41 5.56 -16.26
CA ALA A 120 16.51 5.56 -17.21
C ALA A 120 17.83 6.05 -16.61
N GLU A 121 17.82 7.11 -15.79
CA GLU A 121 18.99 7.57 -15.02
C GLU A 121 19.57 6.46 -14.13
N LEU A 122 18.69 5.65 -13.54
CA LEU A 122 19.07 4.52 -12.71
C LEU A 122 19.37 3.25 -13.51
N GLY A 123 19.31 3.26 -14.85
CA GLY A 123 19.53 2.07 -15.67
C GLY A 123 18.50 0.95 -15.43
N LEU A 124 17.27 1.31 -15.07
CA LEU A 124 16.15 0.41 -14.79
C LEU A 124 15.15 0.40 -15.96
N GLN A 125 14.63 -0.77 -16.28
CA GLN A 125 13.66 -0.97 -17.36
C GLN A 125 12.32 -1.42 -16.79
N PRO A 126 11.36 -0.50 -16.55
CA PRO A 126 10.05 -0.86 -16.03
C PRO A 126 9.11 -1.38 -17.13
N GLU A 127 8.13 -2.15 -16.70
CA GLU A 127 6.89 -2.37 -17.45
C GLU A 127 5.82 -1.37 -16.97
N PHE A 128 5.38 -0.48 -17.87
CA PHE A 128 4.25 0.41 -17.55
C PHE A 128 2.94 -0.33 -17.69
N VAL A 129 2.18 -0.39 -16.59
CA VAL A 129 0.86 -1.03 -16.54
C VAL A 129 -0.20 0.08 -16.50
N PRO A 130 -1.21 0.03 -17.38
CA PRO A 130 -2.26 1.04 -17.40
C PRO A 130 -3.05 1.00 -16.09
N GLY A 131 -3.12 2.15 -15.42
CA GLY A 131 -4.02 2.36 -14.30
C GLY A 131 -5.49 2.43 -14.76
N VAL A 132 -6.40 2.53 -13.81
CA VAL A 132 -7.85 2.54 -14.05
C VAL A 132 -8.42 3.95 -13.82
N ASP A 133 -8.92 4.55 -14.89
CA ASP A 133 -9.58 5.85 -14.84
C ASP A 133 -11.10 5.69 -14.75
N MET A 134 -11.63 5.82 -13.53
CA MET A 134 -13.08 5.68 -13.27
C MET A 134 -13.91 6.84 -13.82
N THR A 135 -13.29 7.91 -14.35
CA THR A 135 -14.01 8.99 -15.02
C THR A 135 -14.45 8.63 -16.43
N VAL A 136 -13.90 7.56 -17.02
CA VAL A 136 -14.31 7.06 -18.33
C VAL A 136 -15.64 6.28 -18.18
N PRO A 137 -16.73 6.67 -18.88
CA PRO A 137 -18.03 6.00 -18.78
C PRO A 137 -17.98 4.49 -19.04
N GLY A 138 -18.79 3.73 -18.31
CA GLY A 138 -18.85 2.26 -18.41
C GLY A 138 -17.62 1.51 -17.87
N THR A 139 -16.62 2.18 -17.30
CA THR A 139 -15.42 1.52 -16.76
C THR A 139 -15.74 0.58 -15.61
N TYR A 140 -16.61 0.99 -14.69
CA TYR A 140 -17.05 0.15 -13.58
C TYR A 140 -17.69 -1.18 -14.07
N GLY A 141 -18.69 -1.10 -14.94
CA GLY A 141 -19.35 -2.28 -15.50
C GLY A 141 -18.40 -3.20 -16.27
N ARG A 142 -17.46 -2.64 -17.03
CA ARG A 142 -16.43 -3.41 -17.75
C ARG A 142 -15.47 -4.14 -16.81
N LEU A 143 -15.05 -3.52 -15.71
CA LEU A 143 -14.18 -4.17 -14.71
C LEU A 143 -14.91 -5.32 -14.01
N LYS A 144 -16.22 -5.20 -13.77
CA LYS A 144 -17.05 -6.29 -13.27
C LYS A 144 -17.12 -7.46 -14.25
N GLN A 145 -17.38 -7.17 -15.53
CA GLN A 145 -17.40 -8.18 -16.60
C GLN A 145 -16.05 -8.89 -16.78
N GLN A 146 -14.94 -8.20 -16.53
CA GLN A 146 -13.59 -8.75 -16.59
C GLN A 146 -13.19 -9.54 -15.33
N GLY A 147 -14.03 -9.55 -14.29
CA GLY A 147 -13.72 -10.21 -13.01
C GLY A 147 -12.68 -9.49 -12.16
N VAL A 148 -12.34 -8.24 -12.48
CA VAL A 148 -11.45 -7.40 -11.65
C VAL A 148 -12.18 -6.93 -10.40
N ILE A 149 -13.44 -6.51 -10.58
CA ILE A 149 -14.37 -6.18 -9.49
C ILE A 149 -15.39 -7.35 -9.40
N PRO A 150 -15.63 -7.95 -8.23
CA PRO A 150 -16.62 -8.99 -8.07
C PRO A 150 -18.03 -8.51 -8.45
N MET A 151 -18.84 -9.40 -9.02
CA MET A 151 -20.20 -9.04 -9.48
C MET A 151 -21.12 -8.60 -8.34
N GLU A 152 -20.86 -9.10 -7.13
CA GLU A 152 -21.59 -8.80 -5.90
C GLU A 152 -21.18 -7.50 -5.21
N PHE A 153 -20.06 -6.89 -5.60
CA PHE A 153 -19.65 -5.61 -5.02
C PHE A 153 -20.61 -4.50 -5.46
N ASP A 154 -21.13 -3.74 -4.50
CA ASP A 154 -22.06 -2.64 -4.72
C ASP A 154 -21.36 -1.30 -4.46
N ALA A 155 -20.88 -0.66 -5.54
CA ALA A 155 -20.23 0.64 -5.45
C ALA A 155 -21.17 1.77 -5.03
N GLN A 156 -22.48 1.67 -5.28
CA GLN A 156 -23.44 2.68 -4.85
C GLN A 156 -23.62 2.65 -3.34
N LYS A 157 -23.73 1.45 -2.75
CA LYS A 157 -23.73 1.27 -1.29
C LYS A 157 -22.45 1.83 -0.67
N ALA A 158 -21.29 1.52 -1.26
CA ALA A 158 -20.01 2.05 -0.78
C ALA A 158 -19.98 3.59 -0.85
N GLN A 159 -20.44 4.19 -1.95
CA GLN A 159 -20.53 5.64 -2.15
C GLN A 159 -21.50 6.32 -1.16
N GLN A 160 -22.62 5.67 -0.79
CA GLN A 160 -23.56 6.17 0.20
C GLN A 160 -22.95 6.20 1.61
N ALA A 161 -22.15 5.20 1.94
CA ALA A 161 -21.46 5.10 3.23
C ALA A 161 -20.21 6.00 3.31
N MET A 162 -19.53 6.21 2.19
CA MET A 162 -18.35 7.08 2.07
C MET A 162 -18.35 7.79 0.73
N ASN A 163 -18.38 9.12 0.73
CA ASN A 163 -18.31 9.88 -0.50
C ASN A 163 -16.95 9.74 -1.20
N GLY A 164 -16.97 9.69 -2.53
CA GLY A 164 -15.77 9.76 -3.37
C GLY A 164 -15.04 8.44 -3.43
N VAL A 165 -15.75 7.33 -3.67
CA VAL A 165 -15.12 6.00 -3.80
C VAL A 165 -14.51 5.74 -5.17
N GLY A 166 -14.80 6.58 -6.17
CA GLY A 166 -14.40 6.35 -7.55
C GLY A 166 -12.88 6.21 -7.73
N GLY A 167 -12.08 7.13 -7.21
CA GLY A 167 -10.62 7.04 -7.28
C GLY A 167 -10.07 5.88 -6.47
N MET A 168 -10.71 5.50 -5.35
CA MET A 168 -10.33 4.32 -4.56
C MET A 168 -10.59 3.02 -5.33
N ILE A 169 -11.77 2.88 -5.96
CA ILE A 169 -12.09 1.74 -6.83
C ILE A 169 -11.09 1.64 -7.98
N GLY A 170 -10.74 2.77 -8.61
CA GLY A 170 -9.74 2.80 -9.68
C GLY A 170 -8.36 2.35 -9.21
N CYS A 171 -7.88 2.91 -8.09
CA CYS A 171 -6.61 2.52 -7.48
C CYS A 171 -6.59 1.02 -7.13
N ALA A 172 -7.62 0.55 -6.43
CA ALA A 172 -7.79 -0.87 -6.09
C ALA A 172 -7.76 -1.80 -7.29
N SER A 173 -8.54 -1.45 -8.32
CA SER A 173 -8.61 -2.24 -9.55
C SER A 173 -7.24 -2.30 -10.25
N ALA A 174 -6.50 -1.20 -10.29
CA ALA A 174 -5.18 -1.14 -10.91
C ALA A 174 -4.15 -2.03 -10.19
N HIS A 175 -4.06 -1.93 -8.85
CA HIS A 175 -3.14 -2.75 -8.07
C HIS A 175 -3.51 -4.24 -8.13
N LEU A 176 -4.78 -4.60 -7.90
CA LEU A 176 -5.21 -6.00 -7.92
C LEU A 176 -5.06 -6.64 -9.31
N SER A 177 -5.34 -5.89 -10.39
CA SER A 177 -5.10 -6.37 -11.75
C SER A 177 -3.60 -6.56 -12.05
N THR A 178 -2.76 -5.67 -11.51
CA THR A 178 -1.30 -5.79 -11.66
C THR A 178 -0.77 -7.01 -10.91
N MET A 179 -1.25 -7.26 -9.69
CA MET A 179 -0.91 -8.47 -8.94
C MET A 179 -1.33 -9.73 -9.70
N GLN A 180 -2.55 -9.74 -10.27
CA GLN A 180 -3.03 -10.85 -11.09
C GLN A 180 -2.15 -11.07 -12.32
N ARG A 181 -1.76 -9.99 -13.01
CA ARG A 181 -0.88 -10.03 -14.19
C ARG A 181 0.49 -10.60 -13.83
N ILE A 182 1.09 -10.16 -12.72
CA ILE A 182 2.40 -10.65 -12.26
C ILE A 182 2.30 -12.16 -11.96
N ALA A 183 1.28 -12.55 -11.19
CA ALA A 183 1.08 -13.94 -10.79
C ALA A 183 0.83 -14.87 -12.00
N SER A 184 0.21 -14.39 -13.07
CA SER A 184 -0.09 -15.18 -14.28
C SER A 184 0.97 -15.11 -15.37
N ALA A 185 1.94 -14.19 -15.30
CA ALA A 185 2.91 -13.96 -16.36
C ALA A 185 3.98 -15.06 -16.50
N GLY A 186 4.08 -16.00 -15.55
CA GLY A 186 5.08 -17.08 -15.59
C GLY A 186 6.52 -16.56 -15.61
N ARG A 187 6.76 -15.43 -14.93
CA ARG A 187 8.06 -14.75 -14.92
C ARG A 187 9.13 -15.54 -14.17
N ARG A 188 10.39 -15.29 -14.54
CA ARG A 188 11.56 -15.93 -13.91
C ARG A 188 12.00 -15.22 -12.65
N GLU A 189 11.77 -13.91 -12.59
CA GLU A 189 12.13 -13.08 -11.44
C GLU A 189 11.29 -13.51 -10.22
N PRO A 190 11.92 -13.89 -9.09
CA PRO A 190 11.19 -14.31 -7.89
C PRO A 190 10.48 -13.15 -7.18
N LEU A 191 10.87 -11.92 -7.48
CA LEU A 191 10.36 -10.71 -6.83
C LEU A 191 9.73 -9.77 -7.86
N ALA A 192 8.75 -8.98 -7.41
CA ALA A 192 8.17 -7.91 -8.20
C ALA A 192 8.08 -6.62 -7.39
N VAL A 193 8.48 -5.50 -7.99
CA VAL A 193 8.26 -4.16 -7.45
C VAL A 193 7.20 -3.46 -8.29
N VAL A 194 6.15 -2.97 -7.65
CA VAL A 194 5.09 -2.15 -8.26
C VAL A 194 5.18 -0.74 -7.69
N LEU A 195 5.42 0.24 -8.56
CA LEU A 195 5.53 1.66 -8.22
C LEU A 195 4.31 2.44 -8.70
N GLU A 196 3.91 3.46 -7.96
CA GLU A 196 3.06 4.53 -8.48
C GLU A 196 3.89 5.50 -9.36
N ASP A 197 3.22 6.29 -10.19
CA ASP A 197 3.84 7.20 -11.14
C ASP A 197 4.19 8.60 -10.59
N ASP A 198 3.95 8.84 -9.31
CA ASP A 198 4.35 10.04 -8.57
C ASP A 198 5.39 9.75 -7.49
N VAL A 199 6.26 8.76 -7.68
CA VAL A 199 7.38 8.50 -6.76
C VAL A 199 8.73 8.78 -7.42
N ARG A 200 9.75 9.07 -6.62
CA ARG A 200 11.13 9.17 -7.09
C ARG A 200 11.98 8.15 -6.34
N LEU A 201 12.63 7.26 -7.06
CA LEU A 201 13.58 6.30 -6.48
C LEU A 201 14.87 7.01 -6.09
N GLU A 202 15.49 6.62 -4.98
CA GLU A 202 16.82 7.12 -4.58
C GLU A 202 17.95 6.56 -5.45
N ASP A 203 19.10 7.25 -5.49
CA ASP A 203 20.26 6.84 -6.31
C ASP A 203 20.81 5.47 -5.88
N ASP A 204 20.63 5.10 -4.61
CA ASP A 204 21.05 3.84 -4.02
C ASP A 204 19.92 2.80 -3.90
N PHE A 205 18.83 2.97 -4.66
CA PHE A 205 17.65 2.09 -4.59
C PHE A 205 18.00 0.61 -4.76
N ALA A 206 18.79 0.25 -5.78
CA ALA A 206 19.15 -1.14 -6.04
C ALA A 206 19.93 -1.77 -4.87
N LEU A 207 20.87 -1.02 -4.30
CA LEU A 207 21.67 -1.45 -3.16
C LEU A 207 20.84 -1.63 -1.90
N LYS A 208 19.99 -0.64 -1.59
CA LYS A 208 19.06 -0.73 -0.45
C LYS A 208 18.12 -1.92 -0.59
N LEU A 209 17.55 -2.14 -1.78
CA LEU A 209 16.61 -3.23 -2.03
C LEU A 209 17.29 -4.59 -1.88
N GLN A 210 18.50 -4.74 -2.43
CA GLN A 210 19.29 -5.95 -2.26
C GLN A 210 19.55 -6.24 -0.78
N ARG A 211 20.10 -5.27 -0.04
CA ARG A 211 20.43 -5.45 1.38
C ARG A 211 19.21 -5.73 2.24
N LEU A 212 18.09 -5.06 1.97
CA LEU A 212 16.83 -5.31 2.65
C LEU A 212 16.40 -6.77 2.46
N VAL A 213 16.35 -7.24 1.22
CA VAL A 213 15.84 -8.59 0.91
C VAL A 213 16.78 -9.69 1.40
N THR A 214 18.10 -9.51 1.26
CA THR A 214 19.07 -10.57 1.55
C THR A 214 19.59 -10.55 2.99
N GLY A 215 19.46 -9.43 3.69
CA GLY A 215 20.02 -9.23 5.04
C GLY A 215 19.00 -8.96 6.13
N GLU A 216 17.80 -8.48 5.81
CA GLU A 216 16.85 -8.00 6.84
C GLU A 216 15.47 -8.65 6.75
N ALA A 217 14.93 -8.85 5.55
CA ALA A 217 13.55 -9.27 5.38
C ALA A 217 13.31 -10.65 6.03
N PRO A 218 12.35 -10.78 6.99
CA PRO A 218 12.08 -12.05 7.65
C PRO A 218 11.62 -13.14 6.68
N CYS A 219 12.01 -14.39 6.86
CA CYS A 219 11.76 -15.46 5.88
C CYS A 219 10.28 -15.63 5.45
N ASP A 220 9.32 -15.23 6.29
CA ASP A 220 7.89 -15.34 6.04
C ASP A 220 7.31 -14.18 5.19
N TRP A 221 8.09 -13.14 4.88
CA TRP A 221 7.58 -11.93 4.22
C TRP A 221 6.90 -12.23 2.88
N GLN A 222 5.75 -11.61 2.63
CA GLN A 222 4.98 -11.76 1.39
C GLN A 222 4.85 -10.44 0.63
N GLY A 223 4.72 -9.32 1.37
CA GLY A 223 4.67 -7.98 0.81
C GLY A 223 5.40 -6.98 1.70
N ILE A 224 6.09 -6.02 1.08
CA ILE A 224 6.79 -4.93 1.76
C ILE A 224 6.39 -3.62 1.10
N SER A 225 5.80 -2.70 1.86
CA SER A 225 5.70 -1.30 1.44
C SER A 225 7.07 -0.66 1.59
N LEU A 226 7.64 -0.17 0.48
CA LEU A 226 8.94 0.50 0.44
C LEU A 226 8.88 1.92 1.02
N LYS A 227 7.68 2.38 1.41
CA LYS A 227 7.44 3.66 2.08
C LYS A 227 6.09 3.64 2.79
N SER A 228 6.08 3.30 4.07
CA SER A 228 4.87 3.23 4.90
C SER A 228 4.78 4.43 5.86
N ALA A 229 3.81 5.30 5.60
CA ALA A 229 3.41 6.41 6.44
C ALA A 229 2.59 5.92 7.65
N CYS A 230 2.90 6.51 8.80
CA CYS A 230 2.23 6.21 10.07
C CYS A 230 2.22 4.71 10.40
N PRO A 231 3.35 3.99 10.40
CA PRO A 231 3.36 2.54 10.63
C PRO A 231 2.83 2.20 12.03
N PHE A 232 2.11 1.09 12.14
CA PHE A 232 1.62 0.52 13.40
C PHE A 232 1.96 -0.97 13.42
N GLY A 233 2.55 -1.46 14.52
CA GLY A 233 2.95 -2.86 14.65
C GLY A 233 4.23 -3.07 15.45
N VAL A 234 5.20 -3.77 14.87
CA VAL A 234 6.44 -4.19 15.57
C VAL A 234 7.67 -3.90 14.70
N CYS A 235 8.64 -3.12 15.17
CA CYS A 235 9.94 -3.05 14.52
C CYS A 235 10.62 -4.43 14.62
N VAL A 236 10.99 -5.00 13.48
CA VAL A 236 11.63 -6.33 13.39
C VAL A 236 13.08 -6.28 12.92
N THR A 237 13.42 -5.29 12.09
CA THR A 237 14.79 -4.98 11.67
C THR A 237 14.97 -3.46 11.57
N PRO A 238 16.20 -2.94 11.34
CA PRO A 238 16.40 -1.51 11.19
C PRO A 238 15.45 -0.84 10.19
N HIS A 239 15.21 -1.46 9.04
CA HIS A 239 14.36 -0.86 8.01
C HIS A 239 12.92 -1.36 7.99
N LEU A 240 12.54 -2.34 8.82
CA LEU A 240 11.22 -2.98 8.72
C LEU A 240 10.41 -2.93 10.01
N THR A 241 9.16 -2.49 9.84
CA THR A 241 8.06 -2.75 10.76
C THR A 241 7.21 -3.90 10.23
N ARG A 242 6.96 -4.94 11.03
CA ARG A 242 5.85 -5.87 10.80
C ARG A 242 4.56 -5.09 11.03
N VAL A 243 3.80 -4.89 9.97
CA VAL A 243 2.54 -4.16 10.02
C VAL A 243 1.52 -4.97 10.81
N GLN A 244 0.75 -4.26 11.63
CA GLN A 244 -0.41 -4.79 12.33
C GLN A 244 -1.62 -3.88 12.11
N PRO A 245 -2.85 -4.40 12.27
CA PRO A 245 -4.04 -3.59 12.14
C PRO A 245 -4.17 -2.56 13.29
N ASP A 246 -4.69 -1.36 13.02
CA ASP A 246 -4.95 -0.37 14.08
C ASP A 246 -6.02 -0.90 15.03
N VAL A 247 -5.61 -1.25 16.25
CA VAL A 247 -6.55 -1.73 17.26
C VAL A 247 -7.43 -0.62 17.83
N ASN A 248 -7.13 0.64 17.55
CA ASN A 248 -7.97 1.77 17.95
C ASN A 248 -9.14 2.02 17.01
N GLU A 249 -9.13 1.45 15.80
CA GLU A 249 -10.16 1.62 14.78
C GLU A 249 -10.96 0.31 14.64
N PRO A 250 -12.29 0.38 14.50
CA PRO A 250 -13.11 -0.82 14.42
C PRO A 250 -12.94 -1.55 13.08
N ALA A 251 -13.26 -2.84 13.08
CA ALA A 251 -13.09 -3.71 11.91
C ALA A 251 -14.00 -3.30 10.73
N ASP A 252 -15.22 -2.83 10.99
CA ASP A 252 -16.14 -2.32 9.97
C ASP A 252 -15.64 -1.04 9.26
N ARG A 253 -14.73 -0.28 9.88
CA ARG A 253 -14.00 0.84 9.26
C ARG A 253 -12.67 0.42 8.63
N CYS A 254 -12.46 -0.86 8.38
CA CYS A 254 -11.18 -1.39 7.89
C CYS A 254 -9.98 -1.15 8.81
N ARG A 255 -10.21 -0.86 10.09
CA ARG A 255 -9.14 -0.45 11.01
C ARG A 255 -8.30 0.72 10.44
N HIS A 256 -8.98 1.60 9.70
CA HIS A 256 -8.37 2.64 8.88
C HIS A 256 -7.78 3.77 9.73
N GLY A 257 -6.46 3.98 9.67
CA GLY A 257 -5.84 5.09 10.41
C GLY A 257 -4.32 5.24 10.32
N VAL A 258 -3.63 4.21 9.83
CA VAL A 258 -2.18 3.99 9.91
C VAL A 258 -1.75 3.11 8.73
N ASN A 259 -0.44 2.92 8.54
CA ASN A 259 0.18 2.06 7.54
C ASN A 259 -0.13 2.44 6.07
N TYR A 260 -0.33 3.73 5.78
CA TYR A 260 -0.53 4.21 4.41
C TYR A 260 0.75 4.03 3.60
N GLY A 261 0.73 3.62 2.34
CA GLY A 261 2.03 3.46 1.65
C GLY A 261 2.08 2.64 0.39
N PHE A 262 1.11 2.77 -0.52
CA PHE A 262 1.16 2.10 -1.82
C PHE A 262 2.01 2.81 -2.90
N TYR A 263 2.83 3.80 -2.50
CA TYR A 263 3.84 4.44 -3.33
C TYR A 263 4.74 3.44 -4.08
N GLY A 264 5.13 2.36 -3.39
CA GLY A 264 5.94 1.30 -3.94
C GLY A 264 5.86 0.05 -3.10
N MET A 265 5.52 -1.07 -3.75
CA MET A 265 5.30 -2.36 -3.11
C MET A 265 6.25 -3.40 -3.68
N LEU A 266 7.02 -4.06 -2.82
CA LEU A 266 7.80 -5.24 -3.15
C LEU A 266 7.00 -6.48 -2.75
N TYR A 267 6.88 -7.44 -3.65
CA TYR A 267 6.18 -8.70 -3.44
C TYR A 267 7.08 -9.90 -3.75
N ARG A 268 6.86 -11.00 -3.03
CA ARG A 268 7.27 -12.33 -3.51
C ARG A 268 6.27 -12.82 -4.55
N VAL A 269 6.75 -13.18 -5.72
CA VAL A 269 5.89 -13.65 -6.82
C VAL A 269 5.18 -14.96 -6.45
N GLU A 270 5.87 -15.88 -5.75
CA GLU A 270 5.33 -17.19 -5.36
C GLU A 270 4.06 -17.11 -4.50
N SER A 271 3.95 -16.09 -3.64
CA SER A 271 2.79 -15.90 -2.75
C SER A 271 1.77 -14.88 -3.27
N LEU A 272 2.07 -14.21 -4.39
CA LEU A 272 1.36 -13.01 -4.79
C LEU A 272 -0.12 -13.24 -5.07
N GLU A 273 -0.48 -14.39 -5.65
CA GLU A 273 -1.88 -14.73 -5.91
C GLU A 273 -2.67 -14.92 -4.60
N ALA A 274 -2.08 -15.57 -3.59
CA ALA A 274 -2.71 -15.74 -2.28
C ALA A 274 -2.90 -14.39 -1.56
N VAL A 275 -1.89 -13.51 -1.65
CA VAL A 275 -1.98 -12.13 -1.14
C VAL A 275 -3.09 -11.37 -1.87
N ARG A 276 -3.11 -11.42 -3.21
CA ARG A 276 -4.13 -10.76 -4.04
C ARG A 276 -5.53 -11.20 -3.66
N GLN A 277 -5.79 -12.50 -3.54
CA GLN A 277 -7.10 -13.02 -3.18
C GLN A 277 -7.54 -12.53 -1.80
N THR A 278 -6.63 -12.55 -0.83
CA THR A 278 -6.92 -12.12 0.55
C THR A 278 -7.24 -10.62 0.61
N VAL A 279 -6.40 -9.79 -0.01
CA VAL A 279 -6.63 -8.34 -0.11
C VAL A 279 -7.90 -8.04 -0.91
N SER A 280 -8.14 -8.73 -2.02
CA SER A 280 -9.30 -8.51 -2.89
C SER A 280 -10.63 -8.75 -2.17
N ARG A 281 -10.73 -9.83 -1.38
CA ARG A 281 -11.93 -10.07 -0.53
C ARG A 281 -12.19 -8.91 0.42
N ARG A 282 -11.11 -8.31 0.95
CA ARG A 282 -11.23 -7.22 1.91
C ARG A 282 -11.57 -5.88 1.24
N VAL A 283 -10.93 -5.58 0.13
CA VAL A 283 -11.14 -4.37 -0.67
C VAL A 283 -12.58 -4.30 -1.17
N TRP A 284 -13.11 -5.41 -1.69
CA TRP A 284 -14.45 -5.47 -2.30
C TRP A 284 -15.57 -5.76 -1.30
N ASP A 285 -15.45 -5.22 -0.08
CA ASP A 285 -16.52 -5.23 0.92
C ASP A 285 -17.22 -3.86 0.95
N ALA A 286 -18.39 -3.78 0.31
CA ALA A 286 -19.18 -2.55 0.25
C ALA A 286 -19.72 -2.10 1.62
N SER A 287 -19.69 -2.95 2.66
CA SER A 287 -20.05 -2.56 4.03
C SER A 287 -18.91 -1.86 4.78
N ALA A 288 -17.67 -2.01 4.29
CA ALA A 288 -16.47 -1.41 4.86
C ALA A 288 -15.70 -0.60 3.79
N PRO A 289 -16.29 0.47 3.23
CA PRO A 289 -15.74 1.15 2.05
C PRO A 289 -14.37 1.82 2.29
N HIS A 290 -13.97 2.02 3.55
CA HIS A 290 -12.60 2.41 3.90
C HIS A 290 -11.53 1.39 3.46
N CYS A 291 -11.90 0.13 3.22
CA CYS A 291 -11.03 -0.90 2.65
C CYS A 291 -10.76 -0.74 1.16
N LEU A 292 -11.46 0.16 0.45
CA LEU A 292 -11.16 0.43 -0.95
C LEU A 292 -9.77 1.04 -1.14
N ASP A 293 -9.19 1.60 -0.08
CA ASP A 293 -7.77 1.91 -0.04
C ASP A 293 -6.95 0.63 0.17
N VAL A 294 -6.18 0.23 -0.84
CA VAL A 294 -5.54 -1.10 -0.87
C VAL A 294 -4.51 -1.26 0.24
N ASP A 295 -3.81 -0.18 0.60
CA ASP A 295 -2.84 -0.18 1.71
C ASP A 295 -3.52 -0.42 3.07
N VAL A 296 -4.68 0.20 3.28
CA VAL A 296 -5.51 0.03 4.47
C VAL A 296 -6.10 -1.38 4.49
N ALA A 297 -6.63 -1.87 3.37
CA ALA A 297 -7.10 -3.25 3.28
C ALA A 297 -5.99 -4.24 3.62
N LEU A 298 -4.81 -4.10 3.01
CA LEU A 298 -3.64 -4.96 3.27
C LEU A 298 -3.18 -4.87 4.73
N ALA A 299 -3.13 -3.67 5.31
CA ALA A 299 -2.83 -3.49 6.74
C ALA A 299 -3.89 -4.16 7.64
N SER A 300 -5.17 -4.11 7.25
CA SER A 300 -6.27 -4.68 8.02
C SER A 300 -6.27 -6.21 8.06
N VAL A 301 -5.62 -6.86 7.08
CA VAL A 301 -5.45 -8.33 6.98
C VAL A 301 -4.00 -8.77 7.21
N SER A 302 -3.20 -7.96 7.91
CA SER A 302 -1.78 -8.25 8.18
C SER A 302 -1.52 -9.38 9.20
N ASP A 303 -2.60 -9.89 9.80
CA ASP A 303 -2.66 -11.16 10.53
C ASP A 303 -2.76 -12.38 9.59
N GLU A 304 -3.32 -12.21 8.40
CA GLU A 304 -3.40 -13.24 7.35
C GLU A 304 -2.25 -13.14 6.33
N VAL A 305 -1.72 -11.93 6.11
CA VAL A 305 -0.65 -11.65 5.15
C VAL A 305 0.59 -11.17 5.89
N ALA A 306 1.75 -11.74 5.54
CA ALA A 306 3.05 -11.29 6.02
C ALA A 306 3.49 -9.97 5.41
N TYR A 307 2.86 -8.89 5.89
CA TYR A 307 3.03 -7.52 5.41
C TYR A 307 3.97 -6.73 6.30
N TYR A 308 4.99 -6.13 5.67
CA TYR A 308 5.96 -5.27 6.31
C TYR A 308 5.98 -3.88 5.66
N GLY A 309 6.50 -2.89 6.37
CA GLY A 309 6.63 -1.54 5.85
C GLY A 309 7.95 -0.90 6.26
N VAL A 310 8.56 -0.16 5.33
CA VAL A 310 9.69 0.73 5.61
C VAL A 310 9.14 2.05 6.14
N PRO A 311 9.42 2.44 7.40
CA PRO A 311 8.84 3.66 7.97
C PRO A 311 9.19 4.93 7.18
N TYR A 312 8.18 5.74 6.87
CA TYR A 312 8.31 6.92 6.00
C TYR A 312 9.38 7.91 6.47
N TRP A 313 9.52 8.10 7.78
CA TRP A 313 10.46 9.05 8.38
C TRP A 313 11.94 8.65 8.22
N GLN A 314 12.22 7.41 7.81
CA GLN A 314 13.58 7.02 7.40
C GLN A 314 13.89 7.75 6.09
N ALA A 315 14.72 8.79 6.16
CA ALA A 315 14.92 9.74 5.07
C ALA A 315 16.36 9.71 4.52
N PRO A 316 16.57 9.76 3.19
CA PRO A 316 15.52 9.83 2.14
C PRO A 316 14.75 8.52 1.91
N GLY A 317 15.22 7.40 2.46
CA GLY A 317 14.58 6.08 2.37
C GLY A 317 14.83 5.42 1.01
N PHE A 318 13.87 4.62 0.53
CA PHE A 318 13.92 4.01 -0.81
C PHE A 318 13.32 4.94 -1.88
N LEU A 319 12.27 5.65 -1.48
CA LEU A 319 11.41 6.43 -2.36
C LEU A 319 11.11 7.79 -1.70
N GLN A 320 11.08 8.83 -2.52
CA GLN A 320 10.49 10.12 -2.20
C GLN A 320 9.16 10.28 -2.93
N MET A 321 8.22 11.03 -2.35
CA MET A 321 7.04 11.44 -3.10
C MET A 321 7.46 12.49 -4.13
N GLY A 322 6.96 12.36 -5.35
CA GLY A 322 7.08 13.34 -6.40
C GLY A 322 6.20 14.57 -6.16
N GLY A 323 6.40 15.60 -6.97
CA GLY A 323 5.67 16.87 -6.87
C GLY A 323 4.29 16.89 -7.54
N HIS A 324 3.85 15.80 -8.15
CA HIS A 324 2.66 15.77 -9.02
C HIS A 324 1.33 15.62 -8.26
N GLY A 325 1.37 15.21 -7.00
CA GLY A 325 0.16 14.89 -6.22
C GLY A 325 -0.60 13.67 -6.76
N SER A 326 -1.70 13.31 -6.08
CA SER A 326 -2.45 12.09 -6.39
C SER A 326 -3.62 12.34 -7.35
N SER A 327 -3.62 11.63 -8.49
CA SER A 327 -4.75 11.61 -9.44
C SER A 327 -6.04 11.06 -8.83
N ARG A 328 -5.95 10.25 -7.77
CA ARG A 328 -7.12 9.77 -7.01
C ARG A 328 -7.97 10.92 -6.48
N ASN A 329 -7.35 11.95 -5.91
CA ASN A 329 -8.06 13.11 -5.35
C ASN A 329 -8.84 13.90 -6.41
N VAL A 330 -8.41 13.84 -7.67
CA VAL A 330 -9.12 14.44 -8.80
C VAL A 330 -10.32 13.59 -9.19
N ILE A 331 -10.15 12.26 -9.25
CA ILE A 331 -11.21 11.31 -9.58
C ILE A 331 -12.29 11.27 -8.49
N ASP A 332 -11.92 11.31 -7.20
CA ASP A 332 -12.85 11.30 -6.07
C ASP A 332 -13.79 12.51 -6.06
N LYS A 333 -13.40 13.62 -6.71
CA LYS A 333 -14.21 14.83 -6.88
C LYS A 333 -15.04 14.82 -8.17
N ALA A 334 -14.75 13.91 -9.09
CA ALA A 334 -15.48 13.78 -10.34
C ALA A 334 -16.78 12.98 -10.15
N GLN A 335 -17.79 13.24 -10.97
CA GLN A 335 -18.93 12.34 -11.08
C GLN A 335 -18.51 11.10 -11.87
N VAL A 336 -18.39 9.97 -11.17
CA VAL A 336 -18.04 8.68 -11.76
C VAL A 336 -19.29 7.87 -12.07
N ASP A 337 -19.29 7.19 -13.22
CA ASP A 337 -20.35 6.28 -13.62
C ASP A 337 -20.18 4.94 -12.90
N LEU A 338 -21.02 4.72 -11.89
CA LEU A 338 -21.10 3.48 -11.10
C LEU A 338 -22.31 2.63 -11.52
N THR A 339 -22.77 2.76 -12.77
CA THR A 339 -23.90 1.97 -13.28
C THR A 339 -23.51 0.50 -13.39
N GLU A 340 -24.33 -0.36 -12.78
CA GLU A 340 -24.18 -1.81 -12.87
C GLU A 340 -24.34 -2.30 -14.33
N PRO A 341 -23.55 -3.29 -14.78
CA PRO A 341 -23.68 -3.82 -16.13
C PRO A 341 -25.08 -4.45 -16.30
N SER A 342 -25.70 -4.26 -17.47
CA SER A 342 -27.04 -4.81 -17.70
C SER A 342 -27.03 -6.34 -17.63
N SER A 343 -27.93 -6.91 -16.84
CA SER A 343 -28.11 -8.36 -16.71
C SER A 343 -28.45 -9.04 -18.06
N ALA A 344 -28.97 -8.28 -19.02
CA ALA A 344 -29.32 -8.74 -20.36
C ALA A 344 -28.11 -9.16 -21.22
N GLY A 345 -26.87 -8.84 -20.83
CA GLY A 345 -25.64 -9.23 -21.55
C GLY A 345 -24.93 -10.47 -21.01
N LEU A 346 -25.28 -10.96 -19.81
CA LEU A 346 -24.67 -12.15 -19.20
C LEU A 346 -25.35 -13.45 -19.66
N GLY A 347 -25.72 -13.52 -20.94
CA GLY A 347 -26.23 -14.75 -21.53
C GLY A 347 -25.16 -15.84 -21.42
N ALA A 348 -25.44 -16.86 -20.61
CA ALA A 348 -24.80 -18.17 -20.40
C ALA A 348 -23.61 -18.55 -21.30
N GLY A 349 -22.60 -17.69 -21.40
CA GLY A 349 -21.31 -17.98 -21.97
C GLY A 349 -20.64 -18.91 -20.99
N THR A 350 -20.69 -20.20 -21.30
CA THR A 350 -19.94 -21.25 -20.63
C THR A 350 -18.49 -20.78 -20.52
N VAL A 351 -18.11 -20.31 -19.33
CA VAL A 351 -16.71 -20.21 -18.95
C VAL A 351 -16.24 -21.65 -18.95
N ALA A 352 -15.63 -22.08 -20.05
CA ALA A 352 -14.92 -23.34 -20.11
C ALA A 352 -13.84 -23.25 -19.03
N ALA A 353 -14.14 -23.83 -17.86
CA ALA A 353 -13.13 -24.19 -16.90
C ALA A 353 -12.16 -25.10 -17.66
N GLY A 354 -11.01 -24.53 -18.03
CA GLY A 354 -9.91 -25.32 -18.57
C GLY A 354 -9.53 -26.34 -17.52
N SER A 355 -9.99 -27.58 -17.71
CA SER A 355 -9.52 -28.72 -16.93
C SER A 355 -7.99 -28.72 -16.97
N PRO A 356 -7.31 -28.88 -15.83
CA PRO A 356 -5.87 -29.07 -15.83
C PRO A 356 -5.56 -30.34 -16.61
N ALA A 357 -4.74 -30.21 -17.65
CA ALA A 357 -4.22 -31.36 -18.38
C ALA A 357 -3.45 -32.25 -17.38
N ALA A 358 -3.93 -33.47 -17.19
CA ALA A 358 -3.25 -34.48 -16.39
C ALA A 358 -1.87 -34.75 -16.99
N ALA A 359 -0.81 -34.39 -16.26
CA ALA A 359 0.54 -34.78 -16.58
C ALA A 359 0.67 -36.30 -16.39
N GLY A 360 0.81 -37.03 -17.50
CA GLY A 360 1.10 -38.45 -17.49
C GLY A 360 2.50 -38.71 -16.93
N SER A 361 2.55 -39.48 -15.84
CA SER A 361 3.77 -40.06 -15.29
C SER A 361 4.26 -41.21 -16.18
N ALA A 362 5.39 -41.03 -16.85
CA ALA A 362 6.16 -42.14 -17.40
C ALA A 362 7.17 -42.61 -16.35
N ALA A 363 7.06 -43.87 -15.93
CA ALA A 363 8.05 -44.54 -15.10
C ALA A 363 9.25 -45.00 -15.96
N PRO A 364 10.48 -45.00 -15.44
CA PRO A 364 11.62 -45.58 -16.14
C PRO A 364 11.69 -47.09 -15.89
N ALA A 365 12.17 -47.81 -16.91
CA ALA A 365 12.59 -49.21 -16.85
C ALA A 365 14.08 -49.32 -16.50
#